data_AF-A0A947QKN6-F1
#
_entry.id   AF-A0A947QKN6-F1
#
_cell.length_a   1.000
_cell.length_b   1.000
_cell.length_c   1.000
_cell.angle_alpha   90.00
_cell.angle_beta   90.00
_cell.angle_gamma   90.00
#
_symmetry.space_group_name_H-M   'P 1'
#
loop_
_entity.id
_entity.type
_entity.pdbx_description
1 polymer ?
#
loop_
_entity_poly.entity_id
_entity_poly.type
_entity_poly.pdbx_seq_one_letter_code
_entity_poly.pdbx_strand_id
1 'polypeptide(L)'
;MIDFIINWLEKIRLTYNVNPRLFAVVYAICVPPFWFAVYKVVAGLRVGKTDKLPKWFLVLGFTLTAPFLYIAFFGKNLPGWFWIAVLVFVCLSILSLIKTIRGKVQMKIKA
;
A
#
# COMPACT_ATOMS: atom_id res chain seq x y z
N MET A 1 2.14 19.83 -21.13
CA MET A 1 2.16 19.21 -19.78
C MET A 1 0.82 18.57 -19.44
N ILE A 2 -0.31 19.27 -19.64
CA ILE A 2 -1.66 18.71 -19.43
C ILE A 2 -1.94 17.56 -20.40
N ASP A 3 -1.49 17.64 -21.67
CA ASP A 3 -1.70 16.59 -22.68
C ASP A 3 -1.05 15.25 -22.29
N PHE A 4 0.09 15.30 -21.58
CA PHE A 4 0.74 14.11 -21.06
C PHE A 4 -0.12 13.40 -20.01
N ILE A 5 -0.75 14.16 -19.11
CA ILE A 5 -1.64 13.63 -18.08
C ILE A 5 -2.88 13.02 -18.72
N ILE A 6 -3.47 13.70 -19.70
CA ILE A 6 -4.65 13.22 -20.42
C ILE A 6 -4.33 11.90 -21.15
N ASN A 7 -3.21 11.85 -21.87
CA ASN A 7 -2.79 10.65 -22.61
C ASN A 7 -2.47 9.47 -21.67
N TRP A 8 -1.85 9.75 -20.51
CA TRP A 8 -1.63 8.74 -19.46
C TRP A 8 -2.95 8.19 -18.90
N LEU A 9 -3.92 9.07 -18.62
CA LEU A 9 -5.26 8.67 -18.16
C LEU A 9 -6.02 7.86 -19.21
N GLU A 10 -5.89 8.22 -20.49
CA GLU A 10 -6.54 7.52 -21.59
C GLU A 10 -5.96 6.11 -21.79
N LYS A 11 -4.63 5.96 -21.70
CA LYS A 11 -3.99 4.63 -21.68
C LYS A 11 -4.47 3.76 -20.52
N ILE A 12 -4.63 4.33 -19.33
CA ILE A 12 -5.14 3.59 -18.16
C ILE A 12 -6.59 3.16 -18.38
N ARG A 13 -7.43 4.04 -18.92
CA ARG A 13 -8.81 3.72 -19.28
C ARG A 13 -8.86 2.59 -20.31
N LEU A 14 -8.04 2.64 -21.36
CA LEU A 14 -8.01 1.60 -22.39
C LEU A 14 -7.45 0.27 -21.88
N THR A 15 -6.42 0.31 -21.04
CA THR A 15 -5.72 -0.90 -20.55
C THR A 15 -6.51 -1.61 -19.45
N TYR A 16 -7.06 -0.84 -18.50
CA TYR A 16 -7.68 -1.38 -17.30
C TYR A 16 -9.19 -1.25 -17.28
N ASN A 17 -9.80 -0.55 -18.24
CA ASN A 17 -11.24 -0.28 -18.33
C ASN A 17 -11.84 0.35 -17.05
N VAL A 18 -11.03 1.18 -16.38
CA VAL A 18 -11.44 1.92 -15.17
C VAL A 18 -11.77 3.37 -15.49
N ASN A 19 -12.52 4.03 -14.61
CA ASN A 19 -12.75 5.46 -14.72
C ASN A 19 -11.45 6.22 -14.40
N PRO A 20 -10.83 6.91 -15.38
CA PRO A 20 -9.55 7.55 -15.19
C PRO A 20 -9.59 8.68 -14.15
N ARG A 21 -10.73 9.37 -14.00
CA ARG A 21 -10.86 10.47 -13.03
C ARG A 21 -10.80 9.97 -11.59
N LEU A 22 -11.51 8.87 -11.30
CA LEU A 22 -11.47 8.25 -9.98
C LEU A 22 -10.09 7.69 -9.66
N PHE A 23 -9.45 7.05 -10.63
CA PHE A 23 -8.07 6.60 -10.48
C PHE A 23 -7.12 7.75 -10.14
N ALA A 24 -7.22 8.87 -10.86
CA ALA A 24 -6.41 10.06 -10.62
C ALA A 24 -6.62 10.63 -9.21
N VAL A 25 -7.87 10.69 -8.74
CA VAL A 25 -8.21 11.19 -7.39
C VAL A 25 -7.64 10.27 -6.32
N VAL A 26 -7.85 8.95 -6.43
CA VAL A 26 -7.30 7.97 -5.48
C VAL A 26 -5.77 8.03 -5.46
N TYR A 27 -5.14 8.08 -6.64
CA TYR A 27 -3.70 8.21 -6.77
C TYR A 27 -3.19 9.50 -6.13
N ALA A 28 -3.81 10.65 -6.42
CA ALA A 28 -3.42 11.95 -5.88
C ALA A 28 -3.56 12.02 -4.35
N ILE A 29 -4.56 11.38 -3.76
CA ILE A 29 -4.73 11.29 -2.30
C ILE A 29 -3.66 10.38 -1.68
N CYS A 30 -3.25 9.33 -2.39
CA CYS A 30 -2.25 8.38 -1.91
C CYS A 30 -0.81 8.91 -2.00
N VAL A 31 -0.49 9.75 -2.98
CA VAL A 31 0.89 10.23 -3.18
C VAL A 31 1.47 10.98 -1.96
N PRO A 32 0.79 11.94 -1.31
CA PRO A 32 1.32 12.64 -0.13
C PRO A 32 1.64 11.72 1.06
N PRO A 33 0.72 10.85 1.54
CA PRO A 33 1.02 9.94 2.64
C PRO A 33 2.09 8.90 2.27
N PHE A 34 2.20 8.50 0.98
CA PHE A 34 3.25 7.61 0.52
C PHE A 34 4.64 8.23 0.74
N TRP A 35 4.87 9.44 0.23
CA TRP A 35 6.17 10.11 0.40
C TRP A 35 6.49 10.41 1.86
N PHE A 36 5.48 10.75 2.66
CA PHE A 36 5.66 10.95 4.09
C PHE A 36 6.09 9.66 4.80
N ALA A 37 5.47 8.54 4.45
CA ALA A 37 5.81 7.23 5.01
C ALA A 37 7.21 6.76 4.55
N VAL A 38 7.60 6.99 3.28
CA VAL A 38 8.98 6.79 2.79
C VAL A 38 9.96 7.58 3.65
N TYR A 39 9.72 8.89 3.83
CA TYR A 39 10.59 9.75 4.62
C TYR A 39 10.75 9.23 6.05
N LYS A 40 9.66 8.80 6.70
CA LYS A 40 9.69 8.26 8.06
C LYS A 40 10.44 6.92 8.16
N VAL A 41 10.30 6.05 7.16
CA VAL A 41 11.07 4.79 7.11
C VAL A 41 12.55 5.07 6.94
N VAL A 42 12.93 5.90 5.96
CA VAL A 42 14.34 6.24 5.70
C VAL A 42 14.97 6.96 6.89
N ALA A 43 14.25 7.91 7.50
CA ALA A 43 14.71 8.60 8.71
C ALA A 43 14.85 7.65 9.91
N GLY A 44 13.90 6.71 10.09
CA GLY A 44 13.95 5.71 11.15
C GLY A 44 15.13 4.75 11.01
N LEU A 45 15.42 4.31 9.78
CA LEU A 45 16.58 3.48 9.45
C LEU A 45 17.90 4.20 9.74
N ARG A 46 17.97 5.50 9.41
CA ARG A 46 19.18 6.32 9.64
C ARG A 46 19.51 6.51 11.13
N VAL A 47 18.49 6.57 11.98
CA VAL A 47 18.63 6.79 13.44
C VAL A 47 18.67 5.47 14.23
N GLY A 48 18.57 4.32 13.54
CA GLY A 48 18.56 3.00 14.19
C GLY A 48 17.32 2.72 15.04
N LYS A 49 16.26 3.55 14.94
CA LYS A 49 15.03 3.41 15.74
C LYS A 49 14.05 2.49 15.02
N THR A 50 14.13 1.20 15.33
CA THR A 50 13.33 0.14 14.69
C THR A 50 11.89 0.06 15.17
N ASP A 51 11.54 0.63 16.33
CA ASP A 51 10.21 0.45 16.96
C ASP A 51 9.04 0.99 16.13
N LYS A 52 9.28 2.05 15.34
CA LYS A 52 8.26 2.70 14.52
C LYS A 52 8.31 2.26 13.05
N LEU A 53 9.36 1.55 12.62
CA LEU A 53 9.52 1.11 11.23
C LEU A 53 8.34 0.25 10.75
N PRO A 54 7.87 -0.78 11.50
CA PRO A 54 6.79 -1.63 11.01
C PRO A 54 5.50 -0.87 10.71
N LYS A 55 5.18 0.15 11.52
CA LYS A 55 3.98 0.97 11.33
C LYS A 55 4.05 1.76 10.03
N TRP A 56 5.18 2.40 9.75
CA TRP A 56 5.36 3.17 8.51
C TRP A 56 5.45 2.28 7.27
N PHE A 57 5.99 1.06 7.39
CA PHE A 57 5.96 0.05 6.33
C PHE A 57 4.54 -0.38 5.96
N LEU A 58 3.65 -0.53 6.94
CA LEU A 58 2.23 -0.83 6.68
C LEU A 58 1.54 0.32 5.95
N VAL A 59 1.78 1.56 6.36
CA VAL A 59 1.24 2.75 5.66
C VAL A 59 1.77 2.81 4.23
N LEU A 60 3.07 2.61 4.03
CA LEU A 60 3.70 2.53 2.71
C LEU A 60 3.03 1.49 1.81
N GLY A 61 2.91 0.26 2.31
CA GLY A 61 2.30 -0.82 1.54
C GLY A 61 0.82 -0.57 1.27
N PHE A 62 0.07 -0.08 2.25
CA PHE A 62 -1.34 0.24 2.07
C PHE A 62 -1.55 1.32 1.01
N THR A 63 -0.83 2.44 1.13
CA THR A 63 -0.92 3.57 0.20
C THR A 63 -0.44 3.21 -1.21
N LEU A 64 0.57 2.35 -1.31
CA LEU A 64 1.02 1.82 -2.60
C LEU A 64 -0.05 0.92 -3.25
N THR A 65 -0.71 0.08 -2.45
CA THR A 65 -1.66 -0.94 -2.95
C THR A 65 -3.05 -0.34 -3.22
N ALA A 66 -3.43 0.76 -2.56
CA ALA A 66 -4.79 1.34 -2.65
C ALA A 66 -5.25 1.70 -4.08
N PRO A 67 -4.44 2.37 -4.95
CA PRO A 67 -4.85 2.65 -6.33
C PRO A 67 -5.00 1.38 -7.18
N PHE A 68 -4.20 0.35 -6.90
CA PHE A 68 -4.32 -0.93 -7.58
C PHE A 68 -5.50 -1.75 -7.07
N LEU A 69 -5.87 -1.61 -5.79
CA LEU A 69 -7.10 -2.17 -5.25
C LEU A 69 -8.32 -1.62 -6.01
N TYR A 70 -8.33 -0.31 -6.30
CA TYR A 70 -9.38 0.29 -7.13
C TYR A 70 -9.46 -0.39 -8.51
N ILE A 71 -8.31 -0.63 -9.15
CA ILE A 71 -8.26 -1.37 -10.42
C ILE A 71 -8.69 -2.84 -10.23
N ALA A 72 -8.42 -3.46 -9.08
CA ALA A 72 -8.77 -4.86 -8.82
C ALA A 72 -10.28 -5.08 -8.70
N PHE A 73 -11.00 -4.09 -8.15
CA PHE A 73 -12.46 -4.15 -8.03
C PHE A 73 -13.19 -3.68 -9.30
N PHE A 74 -12.69 -2.63 -9.96
CA PHE A 74 -13.41 -1.97 -11.05
C PHE A 74 -12.80 -2.18 -12.43
N GLY A 75 -11.59 -2.72 -12.51
CA GLY A 75 -10.82 -2.86 -13.73
C GLY A 75 -10.62 -4.30 -14.17
N LYS A 76 -9.95 -4.44 -15.31
CA LYS A 76 -9.51 -5.71 -15.88
C LYS A 76 -8.00 -5.66 -16.11
N ASN A 77 -7.38 -6.83 -16.24
CA ASN A 77 -6.00 -6.96 -16.70
C ASN A 77 -4.92 -6.39 -15.77
N LEU A 78 -5.03 -6.65 -14.45
CA LEU A 78 -3.92 -6.37 -13.54
C LEU A 78 -2.72 -7.28 -13.81
N PRO A 79 -1.50 -6.75 -13.76
CA PRO A 79 -0.29 -7.57 -13.84
C PRO A 79 -0.27 -8.65 -12.75
N GLY A 80 0.15 -9.87 -13.10
CA GLY A 80 0.23 -11.00 -12.15
C GLY A 80 1.06 -10.70 -10.89
N TRP A 81 2.10 -9.87 -11.00
CA TRP A 81 2.94 -9.47 -9.87
C TRP A 81 2.17 -8.71 -8.78
N PHE A 82 1.10 -8.00 -9.12
CA PHE A 82 0.25 -7.30 -8.15
C PHE A 82 -0.41 -8.29 -7.19
N TRP A 83 -0.92 -9.40 -7.72
CA TRP A 83 -1.52 -10.45 -6.91
C TRP A 83 -0.52 -11.10 -5.95
N ILE A 84 0.72 -11.28 -6.39
CA ILE A 84 1.81 -11.76 -5.54
C ILE A 84 2.09 -10.74 -4.42
N ALA A 85 2.17 -9.45 -4.76
CA ALA A 85 2.39 -8.39 -3.77
C ALA A 85 1.26 -8.33 -2.72
N VAL A 86 -0.01 -8.42 -3.16
CA VAL A 86 -1.17 -8.48 -2.26
C VAL A 86 -1.14 -9.73 -1.39
N LEU A 87 -0.85 -10.90 -1.97
CA LEU A 87 -0.75 -12.15 -1.21
C LEU A 87 0.30 -12.04 -0.11
N VAL A 88 1.50 -11.54 -0.42
CA VAL A 88 2.57 -11.33 0.57
C VAL A 88 2.12 -10.31 1.61
N PHE A 89 1.49 -9.21 1.21
CA PHE A 89 1.03 -8.19 2.14
C PHE A 89 -0.03 -8.73 3.12
N VAL A 90 -0.96 -9.55 2.63
CA VAL A 90 -1.98 -10.21 3.44
C VAL A 90 -1.34 -11.23 4.38
N CYS A 91 -0.44 -12.09 3.89
CA CYS A 91 0.29 -13.05 4.72
C CYS A 91 1.08 -12.35 5.83
N LEU A 92 1.82 -11.28 5.51
CA LEU A 92 2.56 -10.50 6.51
C LEU A 92 1.64 -9.85 7.54
N SER A 93 0.50 -9.31 7.10
CA SER A 93 -0.50 -8.71 7.99
C SER A 93 -1.07 -9.73 8.96
N ILE A 94 -1.42 -10.93 8.48
CA ILE A 94 -1.93 -12.04 9.30
C ILE A 94 -0.87 -12.51 10.29
N LEU A 95 0.37 -12.75 9.82
CA LEU A 95 1.47 -13.18 10.68
C LEU A 95 1.79 -12.15 11.78
N SER A 96 1.74 -10.86 11.44
CA SER A 96 1.93 -9.77 12.41
C SER A 96 0.81 -9.73 13.45
N LEU A 97 -0.44 -9.98 13.03
CA LEU A 97 -1.59 -10.04 13.93
C LEU A 97 -1.48 -11.24 14.88
N ILE A 98 -1.15 -12.43 14.36
CA ILE A 98 -0.95 -13.64 15.15
C ILE A 98 0.17 -13.46 16.19
N LYS A 99 1.31 -12.86 15.79
CA LYS A 99 2.41 -12.55 16.74
C LYS A 99 1.96 -11.61 17.86
N THR A 100 1.20 -10.58 17.52
CA THR A 100 0.69 -9.59 18.49
C THR A 100 -0.28 -10.24 19.48
N ILE A 101 -1.19 -11.09 18.98
CA ILE A 101 -2.15 -11.83 19.82
C ILE A 101 -1.42 -12.83 20.71
N ARG A 102 -0.50 -13.63 20.17
CA ARG A 102 0.26 -14.63 20.94
C ARG A 102 1.11 -13.99 22.05
N GLY A 103 1.73 -12.84 21.77
CA GLY A 103 2.47 -12.08 22.78
C GLY A 103 1.57 -11.55 23.90
N LYS A 104 0.39 -11.04 23.57
CA LYS A 104 -0.59 -10.59 24.58
C LYS A 104 -1.16 -11.74 25.42
N VAL A 105 -1.40 -12.90 24.80
CA VAL A 105 -1.87 -14.10 25.51
C VAL A 105 -0.80 -14.64 26.46
N GLN A 106 0.47 -14.64 26.07
CA GLN A 106 1.56 -15.06 26.94
C GLN A 106 1.81 -14.10 28.13
N MET A 107 1.60 -12.79 27.96
CA MET A 107 1.67 -11.86 29.09
C MET A 107 0.54 -12.06 30.11
N LYS A 108 -0.66 -12.45 29.66
CA LYS A 108 -1.81 -12.68 30.53
C LYS A 108 -1.74 -14.00 31.33
N ILE A 109 -0.87 -14.93 30.93
CA ILE A 109 -0.64 -16.21 31.63
C ILE A 109 0.50 -16.09 32.67
N LYS A 110 1.32 -15.04 32.56
CA LYS A 110 2.49 -14.81 33.44
C LYS A 110 2.27 -13.73 34.50
N ALA A 111 1.07 -13.13 34.55
CA ALA A 111 0.60 -12.18 35.56
C ALA A 111 -0.47 -12.85 36.41
#